data_AF-A0A955JI23-F1
#
_entry.id   AF-A0A955JI23-F1
#
_cell.length_a   1.000
_cell.length_b   1.000
_cell.length_c   1.000
_cell.angle_alpha   90.00
_cell.angle_beta   90.00
_cell.angle_gamma   90.00
#
_symmetry.space_group_name_H-M   'P 1'
#
loop_
_entity.id
_entity.type
_entity.pdbx_description
1 polymer ?
#
loop_
_entity_poly.entity_id
_entity_poly.type
_entity_poly.pdbx_seq_one_letter_code
_entity_poly.pdbx_strand_id
1 'polypeptide(L)'
;EAQVDAYVANNGYLTAEVDGSTTNELQNLTFASNVIGLTSSGVTFDLSAYLDNTDAQDLTLSGNTLSLTGDGTSVDLSSYLDDTDSQSISVASNILSISGNASTVDLSAYLDNTDVLAGLSCSIGEVPKWNGSSWACATDNSGGGGFSFSITDGTNTQGIADTDTINFS
;
A
#
# COMPACT_ATOMS: atom_id res chain seq x y z
N GLU A 1 -95.00 18.24 -19.69
CA GLU A 1 -93.96 17.19 -19.61
C GLU A 1 -93.00 17.12 -20.81
N ALA A 2 -93.38 17.51 -22.02
CA ALA A 2 -92.47 17.47 -23.20
C ALA A 2 -91.14 18.23 -23.06
N GLN A 3 -91.05 19.22 -22.17
CA GLN A 3 -89.80 19.97 -21.93
C GLN A 3 -88.79 19.21 -21.05
N VAL A 4 -89.25 18.27 -20.21
CA VAL A 4 -88.36 17.43 -19.38
C VAL A 4 -87.79 16.29 -20.22
N ASP A 5 -88.58 15.71 -21.13
CA ASP A 5 -88.13 14.70 -22.09
C ASP A 5 -87.00 15.20 -23.00
N ALA A 6 -87.00 16.50 -23.35
CA ALA A 6 -85.93 17.11 -24.13
C ALA A 6 -84.59 17.23 -23.36
N TYR A 7 -84.62 17.28 -22.03
CA TYR A 7 -83.43 17.39 -21.18
C TYR A 7 -82.84 16.03 -20.79
N VAL A 8 -83.59 14.94 -20.90
CA VAL A 8 -83.12 13.57 -20.63
C VAL A 8 -82.54 12.90 -21.88
N ALA A 9 -82.76 13.47 -23.07
CA ALA A 9 -82.47 12.79 -24.34
C ALA A 9 -80.99 12.60 -24.71
N ASN A 10 -80.02 13.03 -23.89
CA ASN A 10 -78.65 12.53 -24.05
C ASN A 10 -77.76 12.52 -22.81
N ASN A 11 -78.15 13.05 -21.66
CA ASN A 11 -77.31 13.11 -20.44
C ASN A 11 -75.82 13.49 -20.69
N GLY A 12 -75.52 14.31 -21.71
CA GLY A 12 -74.15 14.68 -22.07
C GLY A 12 -73.35 13.65 -22.88
N TYR A 13 -73.98 12.55 -23.32
CA TYR A 13 -73.41 11.62 -24.28
C TYR A 13 -73.55 12.16 -25.71
N LEU A 14 -72.56 11.85 -26.54
CA LEU A 14 -72.63 12.09 -27.98
C LEU A 14 -73.73 11.20 -28.57
N THR A 15 -74.75 11.80 -29.21
CA THR A 15 -75.83 11.07 -29.88
C THR A 15 -75.62 10.96 -31.40
N ALA A 16 -74.58 11.61 -31.91
CA ALA A 16 -74.11 11.51 -33.27
C ALA A 16 -72.59 11.76 -33.26
N GLU A 17 -71.86 10.92 -33.98
CA GLU A 17 -70.42 11.03 -34.10
C GLU A 17 -70.05 12.29 -34.90
N VAL A 18 -69.05 13.03 -34.44
CA VAL A 18 -68.65 14.30 -35.05
C VAL A 18 -67.85 14.09 -36.33
N ASP A 19 -67.07 13.02 -36.40
CA ASP A 19 -66.24 12.67 -37.57
C ASP A 19 -66.81 11.51 -38.41
N GLY A 20 -67.95 10.94 -38.00
CA GLY A 20 -68.68 9.91 -38.74
C GLY A 20 -68.11 8.49 -38.59
N SER A 21 -67.10 8.28 -37.74
CA SER A 21 -66.61 6.95 -37.38
C SER A 21 -67.17 6.54 -36.00
N THR A 22 -67.42 5.24 -35.82
CA THR A 22 -67.90 4.64 -34.55
C THR A 22 -66.87 3.69 -33.94
N THR A 23 -65.61 3.80 -34.41
CA THR A 23 -64.54 2.85 -34.09
C THR A 23 -63.35 3.46 -33.35
N ASN A 24 -63.31 4.79 -33.15
CA ASN A 24 -62.18 5.54 -32.57
C ASN A 24 -62.50 6.25 -31.24
N GLU A 25 -63.71 6.11 -30.73
CA GLU A 25 -64.22 6.90 -29.59
C GLU A 25 -63.73 6.37 -28.24
N LEU A 26 -63.19 5.13 -28.21
CA LEU A 26 -62.64 4.47 -27.02
C LEU A 26 -61.41 3.62 -27.41
N GLN A 27 -60.31 4.28 -27.76
CA GLN A 27 -59.04 3.58 -28.01
C GLN A 27 -58.21 3.48 -26.72
N ASN A 28 -57.78 2.27 -26.39
CA ASN A 28 -56.82 2.05 -25.31
C ASN A 28 -55.40 2.01 -25.85
N LEU A 29 -54.44 2.47 -25.05
CA LEU A 29 -53.03 2.23 -25.28
C LEU A 29 -52.71 0.78 -24.95
N THR A 30 -52.09 0.09 -25.90
CA THR A 30 -51.53 -1.24 -25.72
C THR A 30 -50.02 -1.13 -25.60
N PHE A 31 -49.46 -1.90 -24.67
CA PHE A 31 -48.02 -1.99 -24.45
C PHE A 31 -47.62 -3.45 -24.56
N ALA A 32 -46.77 -3.78 -25.53
CA ALA A 32 -46.19 -5.10 -25.69
C ALA A 32 -44.70 -4.95 -26.02
N SER A 33 -43.85 -5.42 -25.12
CA SER A 33 -42.39 -5.19 -25.19
C SER A 33 -42.09 -3.69 -25.36
N ASN A 34 -41.55 -3.28 -26.51
CA ASN A 34 -41.19 -1.89 -26.82
C ASN A 34 -42.17 -1.23 -27.79
N VAL A 35 -43.30 -1.87 -28.07
CA VAL A 35 -44.26 -1.40 -29.06
C VAL A 35 -45.46 -0.81 -28.35
N ILE A 36 -45.73 0.46 -28.63
CA ILE A 36 -46.95 1.15 -28.21
C ILE A 36 -47.93 1.13 -29.38
N GLY A 37 -49.16 0.64 -29.15
CA GLY A 37 -50.21 0.61 -30.17
C GLY A 37 -51.53 1.13 -29.65
N LEU A 38 -52.45 1.44 -30.57
CA LEU A 38 -53.84 1.79 -30.26
C LEU A 38 -54.76 0.64 -30.68
N THR A 39 -55.70 0.25 -29.82
CA THR A 39 -56.54 -0.96 -29.99
C THR A 39 -57.29 -1.06 -31.32
N SER A 40 -57.60 0.05 -31.99
CA SER A 40 -58.43 0.08 -33.21
C SER A 40 -57.74 0.71 -34.43
N SER A 41 -56.49 1.15 -34.31
CA SER A 41 -55.80 1.88 -35.39
C SER A 41 -54.92 0.97 -36.25
N GLY A 42 -54.40 -0.13 -35.69
CA GLY A 42 -53.38 -0.97 -36.35
C GLY A 42 -52.01 -0.29 -36.49
N VAL A 43 -51.94 1.02 -36.21
CA VAL A 43 -50.70 1.79 -36.14
C VAL A 43 -49.98 1.48 -34.83
N THR A 44 -48.69 1.19 -34.95
CA THR A 44 -47.80 0.86 -33.84
C THR A 44 -46.55 1.73 -33.90
N PHE A 45 -46.06 2.12 -32.74
CA PHE A 45 -44.81 2.84 -32.56
C PHE A 45 -43.81 1.90 -31.89
N ASP A 46 -42.81 1.46 -32.66
CA ASP A 46 -41.72 0.64 -32.13
C ASP A 46 -40.66 1.55 -31.50
N LEU A 47 -40.48 1.43 -30.19
CA LEU A 47 -39.48 2.17 -29.43
C LEU A 47 -38.15 1.42 -29.31
N SER A 48 -37.98 0.28 -30.00
CA SER A 48 -36.74 -0.51 -29.92
C SER A 48 -35.50 0.27 -30.35
N ALA A 49 -35.65 1.27 -31.24
CA ALA A 49 -34.56 2.15 -31.63
C ALA A 49 -34.15 3.16 -30.53
N TYR A 50 -35.00 3.35 -29.52
CA TYR A 50 -34.74 4.18 -28.34
C TYR A 50 -34.36 3.34 -27.11
N LEU A 51 -34.32 2.01 -27.24
CA LEU A 51 -33.57 1.19 -26.31
C LEU A 51 -32.09 1.36 -26.65
N ASP A 52 -31.55 2.50 -26.26
CA ASP A 52 -30.11 2.62 -26.15
C ASP A 52 -29.72 1.64 -25.03
N ASN A 53 -29.03 0.59 -25.39
CA ASN A 53 -28.52 -0.48 -24.51
C ASN A 53 -27.43 0.07 -23.55
N THR A 54 -27.73 1.18 -22.89
CA THR A 54 -26.83 2.11 -22.20
C THR A 54 -26.85 1.87 -20.69
N ASP A 55 -27.80 1.11 -20.15
CA ASP A 55 -27.96 0.91 -18.71
C ASP A 55 -27.21 -0.31 -18.15
N ALA A 56 -26.78 -1.24 -19.01
CA ALA A 56 -25.92 -2.37 -18.64
C ALA A 56 -24.51 -2.24 -19.24
N GLN A 57 -23.79 -1.20 -18.84
CA GLN A 57 -22.37 -1.04 -19.18
C GLN A 57 -21.50 -1.53 -18.01
N ASP A 58 -20.70 -2.56 -18.24
CA ASP A 58 -19.66 -2.96 -17.30
C ASP A 58 -18.35 -2.22 -17.61
N LEU A 59 -17.67 -1.81 -16.54
CA LEU A 59 -16.31 -1.29 -16.57
C LEU A 59 -15.35 -2.47 -16.43
N THR A 60 -14.45 -2.62 -17.40
CA THR A 60 -13.44 -3.68 -17.40
C THR A 60 -12.04 -3.08 -17.38
N LEU A 61 -11.19 -3.66 -16.56
CA LEU A 61 -9.77 -3.36 -16.52
C LEU A 61 -8.99 -4.63 -16.90
N SER A 62 -8.27 -4.57 -18.02
CA SER A 62 -7.42 -5.67 -18.49
C SER A 62 -6.01 -5.13 -18.70
N GLY A 63 -5.06 -5.59 -17.87
CA GLY A 63 -3.74 -4.97 -17.78
C GLY A 63 -3.88 -3.51 -17.36
N ASN A 64 -3.48 -2.59 -18.24
CA ASN A 64 -3.54 -1.14 -18.04
C ASN A 64 -4.62 -0.45 -18.87
N THR A 65 -5.45 -1.20 -19.56
CA THR A 65 -6.49 -0.64 -20.42
C THR A 65 -7.83 -0.71 -19.70
N LEU A 66 -8.41 0.47 -19.46
CA LEU A 66 -9.75 0.63 -18.90
C LEU A 66 -10.76 0.82 -20.03
N SER A 67 -11.78 -0.01 -20.08
CA SER A 67 -12.78 -0.03 -21.15
C SER A 67 -14.20 -0.16 -20.61
N LEU A 68 -15.15 0.38 -21.36
CA LEU A 68 -16.59 0.24 -21.11
C LEU A 68 -17.22 -0.72 -22.12
N THR A 69 -18.17 -1.53 -21.67
CA THR A 69 -18.88 -2.48 -22.54
C THR A 69 -19.64 -1.73 -23.64
N GLY A 70 -19.42 -2.10 -24.90
CA GLY A 70 -20.05 -1.43 -26.04
C GLY A 70 -19.40 -0.12 -26.46
N ASP A 71 -18.35 0.34 -25.77
CA ASP A 71 -17.50 1.45 -26.19
C ASP A 71 -16.28 0.92 -26.96
N GLY A 72 -16.08 1.40 -28.18
CA GLY A 72 -14.93 1.06 -29.02
C GLY A 72 -13.66 1.83 -28.65
N THR A 73 -13.76 2.77 -27.70
CA THR A 73 -12.64 3.53 -27.18
C THR A 73 -12.27 3.04 -25.78
N SER A 74 -10.98 2.99 -25.52
CA SER A 74 -10.43 2.56 -24.24
C SER A 74 -9.44 3.58 -23.74
N VAL A 75 -9.29 3.69 -22.43
CA VAL A 75 -8.28 4.53 -21.80
C VAL A 75 -7.06 3.67 -21.49
N ASP A 76 -5.93 4.03 -22.08
CA ASP A 76 -4.64 3.44 -21.69
C ASP A 76 -4.09 4.18 -20.47
N LEU A 77 -3.95 3.46 -19.36
CA LEU A 77 -3.43 3.97 -18.09
C LEU A 77 -1.92 3.74 -17.96
N SER A 78 -1.24 3.20 -18.97
CA SER A 78 0.19 2.90 -18.91
C SER A 78 1.06 4.13 -18.65
N SER A 79 0.61 5.32 -19.07
CA SER A 79 1.31 6.59 -18.78
C SER A 79 1.28 7.00 -17.31
N TYR A 80 0.40 6.40 -16.52
CA TYR A 80 0.27 6.64 -15.08
C TYR A 80 0.91 5.53 -14.24
N LEU A 81 1.46 4.49 -14.86
CA LEU A 81 2.35 3.54 -14.20
C LEU A 81 3.75 4.16 -14.07
N ASP A 82 3.85 5.25 -13.31
CA ASP A 82 5.08 5.99 -13.08
C ASP A 82 6.10 5.26 -12.20
N ASP A 83 6.03 3.92 -12.14
CA ASP A 83 7.06 2.97 -11.67
C ASP A 83 8.43 3.11 -12.43
N THR A 84 8.62 4.23 -13.15
CA THR A 84 9.87 4.70 -13.71
C THR A 84 10.85 5.15 -12.62
N ASP A 85 10.40 5.27 -11.36
CA ASP A 85 11.29 5.47 -10.23
C ASP A 85 11.97 4.14 -9.83
N SER A 86 12.72 3.57 -10.79
CA SER A 86 13.77 2.60 -10.48
C SER A 86 14.81 3.29 -9.59
N GLN A 87 14.52 3.30 -8.30
CA GLN A 87 15.35 3.90 -7.27
C GLN A 87 16.46 2.91 -6.91
N SER A 88 17.69 3.28 -7.25
CA SER A 88 18.87 2.59 -6.77
C SER A 88 19.29 3.17 -5.42
N ILE A 89 19.59 2.29 -4.47
CA ILE A 89 20.22 2.66 -3.20
C ILE A 89 21.72 2.52 -3.40
N SER A 90 22.47 3.57 -3.05
CA SER A 90 23.93 3.55 -3.13
C SER A 90 24.57 4.07 -1.85
N VAL A 91 25.76 3.57 -1.56
CA VAL A 91 26.61 4.07 -0.47
C VAL A 91 27.95 4.47 -1.05
N ALA A 92 28.34 5.72 -0.81
CA ALA A 92 29.66 6.23 -1.14
C ALA A 92 30.27 6.89 0.10
N SER A 93 31.46 6.45 0.50
CA SER A 93 32.03 6.75 1.81
C SER A 93 31.05 6.37 2.93
N ASN A 94 30.41 7.35 3.57
CA ASN A 94 29.42 7.14 4.63
C ASN A 94 28.05 7.73 4.28
N ILE A 95 27.85 8.14 3.03
CA ILE A 95 26.61 8.77 2.61
C ILE A 95 25.75 7.73 1.91
N LEU A 96 24.60 7.43 2.51
CA LEU A 96 23.55 6.62 1.90
C LEU A 96 22.65 7.55 1.07
N SER A 97 22.47 7.22 -0.21
CA SER A 97 21.65 7.98 -1.14
C SER A 97 20.69 7.08 -1.91
N ILE A 98 19.61 7.68 -2.39
CA ILE A 98 18.62 7.04 -3.26
C ILE A 98 18.58 7.84 -4.55
N SER A 99 18.72 7.20 -5.72
CA SER A 99 18.71 7.90 -7.00
C SER A 99 17.39 8.64 -7.22
N GLY A 100 17.46 9.88 -7.71
CA GLY A 100 16.29 10.74 -7.87
C GLY A 100 15.91 11.53 -6.60
N ASN A 101 16.55 11.27 -5.46
CA ASN A 101 16.39 12.05 -4.24
C ASN A 101 17.64 12.91 -3.97
N ALA A 102 17.44 14.21 -3.73
CA ALA A 102 18.53 15.14 -3.41
C ALA A 102 19.01 15.02 -1.95
N SER A 103 18.16 14.52 -1.07
CA SER A 103 18.51 14.27 0.33
C SER A 103 19.32 12.99 0.46
N THR A 104 20.27 13.02 1.39
CA THR A 104 21.12 11.88 1.71
C THR A 104 21.20 11.70 3.22
N VAL A 105 21.57 10.50 3.65
CA VAL A 105 21.78 10.20 5.07
C VAL A 105 23.27 10.06 5.30
N ASP A 106 23.84 10.93 6.13
CA ASP A 106 25.22 10.81 6.58
C ASP A 106 25.33 9.84 7.75
N LEU A 107 26.00 8.71 7.52
CA LEU A 107 26.24 7.66 8.49
C LEU A 107 27.53 7.88 9.28
N SER A 108 28.25 8.99 9.06
CA SER A 108 29.51 9.28 9.76
C SER A 108 29.35 9.33 11.28
N ALA A 109 28.19 9.73 11.78
CA ALA A 109 27.88 9.72 13.22
C ALA A 109 27.76 8.30 13.81
N TYR A 110 27.55 7.29 12.96
CA TYR A 110 27.46 5.88 13.33
C TYR A 110 28.72 5.09 12.98
N LEU A 111 29.73 5.74 12.39
CA LEU A 111 31.08 5.21 12.36
C LEU A 111 31.68 5.33 13.76
N ASP A 112 31.20 4.46 14.64
CA ASP A 112 31.78 4.24 15.95
C ASP A 112 33.22 3.74 15.78
N ASN A 113 34.17 4.66 15.69
CA ASN A 113 35.58 4.40 15.95
C ASN A 113 35.93 4.76 17.41
N THR A 114 34.95 4.68 18.32
CA THR A 114 35.13 4.79 19.78
C THR A 114 35.79 3.53 20.35
N ASP A 115 36.31 2.65 19.51
CA ASP A 115 37.23 1.60 19.95
C ASP A 115 38.55 2.25 20.35
N VAL A 116 38.64 2.64 21.63
CA VAL A 116 39.79 3.28 22.28
C VAL A 116 41.10 2.52 22.02
N LEU A 117 41.00 1.24 21.69
CA LEU A 117 42.14 0.37 21.41
C LEU A 117 42.84 0.69 20.08
N ALA A 118 42.14 1.23 19.08
CA ALA A 118 42.70 1.46 17.74
C ALA A 118 43.74 2.60 17.69
N GLY A 119 43.71 3.52 18.65
CA GLY A 119 44.68 4.63 18.76
C GLY A 119 45.85 4.35 19.70
N LEU A 120 45.84 3.24 20.43
CA LEU A 120 46.80 2.97 21.49
C LEU A 120 48.03 2.23 20.93
N SER A 121 49.04 3.00 20.51
CA SER A 121 50.31 2.47 20.00
C SER A 121 51.29 2.19 21.14
N CYS A 122 51.17 1.02 21.76
CA CYS A 122 52.09 0.61 22.81
C CYS A 122 53.48 0.29 22.28
N SER A 123 54.50 0.63 23.07
CA SER A 123 55.88 0.32 22.74
C SER A 123 56.13 -1.19 22.79
N ILE A 124 57.24 -1.65 22.22
CA ILE A 124 57.68 -3.05 22.39
C ILE A 124 57.84 -3.32 23.90
N GLY A 125 57.16 -4.36 24.39
CA GLY A 125 57.14 -4.68 25.82
C GLY A 125 56.10 -3.89 26.62
N GLU A 126 55.10 -3.30 25.96
CA GLU A 126 53.90 -2.72 26.58
C GLU A 126 52.63 -3.34 25.99
N VAL A 127 51.59 -3.50 26.82
CA VAL A 127 50.26 -3.92 26.39
C VAL A 127 49.21 -2.91 26.86
N PRO A 128 48.12 -2.71 26.10
CA PRO A 128 46.94 -2.00 26.58
C PRO A 128 46.41 -2.61 27.88
N LYS A 129 46.37 -1.81 28.96
CA LYS A 129 45.74 -2.18 30.24
C LYS A 129 44.72 -1.11 30.64
N TRP A 130 43.55 -1.55 31.10
CA TRP A 130 42.55 -0.66 31.69
C TRP A 130 43.03 -0.21 33.08
N ASN A 131 43.15 1.09 33.29
CA ASN A 131 43.65 1.67 34.55
C ASN A 131 42.53 2.09 35.53
N GLY A 132 41.26 1.81 35.22
CA GLY A 132 40.09 2.25 35.98
C GLY A 132 39.29 3.37 35.32
N SER A 133 39.91 4.13 34.40
CA SER A 133 39.25 5.26 33.71
C SER A 133 39.53 5.32 32.21
N SER A 134 40.64 4.76 31.74
CA SER A 134 41.00 4.67 30.33
C SER A 134 41.87 3.43 30.04
N TRP A 135 41.93 3.04 28.77
CA TRP A 135 42.97 2.14 28.28
C TRP A 135 44.28 2.92 28.12
N ALA A 136 45.35 2.43 28.72
CA ALA A 136 46.69 3.02 28.61
C ALA A 136 47.72 1.92 28.37
N CYS A 137 48.84 2.25 27.74
CA CYS A 137 49.97 1.34 27.65
C CYS A 137 50.61 1.18 29.01
N ALA A 138 50.84 -0.05 29.39
CA ALA A 138 51.59 -0.40 30.58
C ALA A 138 52.53 -1.53 30.22
N THR A 139 53.64 -1.64 30.95
CA THR A 139 54.62 -2.70 30.74
C THR A 139 53.91 -4.04 30.59
N ASP A 140 54.20 -4.69 29.47
CA ASP A 140 53.91 -6.09 29.27
C ASP A 140 54.77 -6.80 30.30
N ASN A 141 54.13 -7.22 31.39
CA ASN A 141 54.78 -8.07 32.36
C ASN A 141 54.91 -9.43 31.68
N SER A 142 55.90 -9.56 30.80
CA SER A 142 56.20 -10.77 30.05
C SER A 142 56.18 -11.96 31.01
N GLY A 143 55.18 -12.84 30.87
CA GLY A 143 55.24 -14.24 31.33
C GLY A 143 55.35 -14.51 32.83
N GLY A 144 55.18 -13.51 33.70
CA GLY A 144 55.14 -13.71 35.15
C GLY A 144 53.74 -13.46 35.66
N GLY A 145 52.83 -14.43 35.47
CA GLY A 145 51.70 -14.54 36.36
C GLY A 145 52.26 -14.80 37.76
N GLY A 146 52.72 -13.76 38.44
CA GLY A 146 53.02 -13.81 39.86
C GLY A 146 51.69 -13.88 40.58
N PHE A 147 50.96 -14.99 40.40
CA PHE A 147 50.18 -15.49 41.51
C PHE A 147 51.21 -15.68 42.62
N SER A 148 51.29 -14.72 43.53
CA SER A 148 52.04 -14.91 44.76
C SER A 148 51.25 -15.93 45.57
N PHE A 149 51.44 -17.20 45.23
CA PHE A 149 50.93 -18.30 46.01
C PHE A 149 51.87 -18.46 47.19
N SER A 150 51.38 -18.12 48.37
CA SER A 150 52.09 -18.32 49.63
C SER A 150 51.34 -19.33 50.46
N ILE A 151 52.09 -20.13 51.21
CA ILE A 151 51.54 -21.04 52.21
C ILE A 151 51.91 -20.44 53.57
N THR A 152 50.93 -20.39 54.48
CA THR A 152 51.14 -19.95 55.86
C THR A 152 50.67 -21.04 56.83
N ASP A 153 51.43 -21.23 57.91
CA ASP A 153 51.03 -22.07 59.05
C ASP A 153 50.38 -21.26 60.19
N GLY A 154 50.11 -19.97 59.95
CA GLY A 154 49.59 -19.02 60.93
C GLY A 154 50.66 -18.24 61.71
N THR A 155 51.94 -18.64 61.65
CA THR A 155 53.05 -17.93 62.29
C THR A 155 54.18 -17.56 61.32
N ASN A 156 54.30 -18.27 60.20
CA ASN A 156 55.26 -17.98 59.15
C ASN A 156 54.58 -17.99 57.77
N THR A 157 55.05 -17.14 56.85
CA THR A 157 54.55 -17.05 55.48
C THR A 157 55.73 -17.20 54.53
N GLN A 158 55.73 -18.30 53.77
CA GLN A 158 56.76 -18.58 52.78
C GLN A 158 56.15 -18.35 51.39
N GLY A 159 56.84 -17.56 50.55
CA GLY A 159 56.50 -17.45 49.14
C GLY A 159 56.93 -18.71 48.39
N ILE A 160 56.07 -19.23 47.51
CA ILE A 160 56.39 -20.36 46.64
C ILE A 160 56.84 -19.81 45.28
N ALA A 161 58.02 -20.23 44.83
CA ALA A 161 58.56 -19.98 43.49
C ALA A 161 58.43 -21.23 42.60
N ASP A 162 58.58 -21.06 41.28
CA ASP A 162 58.40 -22.14 40.29
C ASP A 162 59.33 -23.36 40.50
N THR A 163 60.41 -23.22 41.28
CA THR A 163 61.36 -24.28 41.60
C THR A 163 61.08 -24.99 42.93
N ASP A 164 60.12 -24.52 43.71
CA ASP A 164 59.83 -25.08 45.02
C ASP A 164 59.02 -26.37 44.89
N THR A 165 59.39 -27.38 45.68
CA THR A 165 58.60 -28.62 45.80
C THR A 165 57.80 -28.56 47.10
N ILE A 166 56.48 -28.57 47.01
CA ILE A 166 55.59 -28.61 48.18
C ILE A 166 55.34 -30.06 48.56
N ASN A 167 55.88 -30.48 49.71
CA ASN A 167 55.61 -31.78 50.31
C ASN A 167 54.65 -31.62 51.49
N PHE A 168 53.53 -32.36 51.48
CA PHE A 168 52.63 -32.48 52.62
C PHE A 168 52.93 -33.81 53.34
N SER A 169 53.19 -33.76 54.65
CA SER A 169 53.37 -34.94 55.51
C SER A 169 52.05 -35.48 56.03
#